data_AF-A0A5B8EIZ4-F1
#
_entry.id   AF-A0A5B8EIZ4-F1
#
_cell.length_a   1.000
_cell.length_b   1.000
_cell.length_c   1.000
_cell.angle_alpha   90.00
_cell.angle_beta   90.00
_cell.angle_gamma   90.00
#
_symmetry.space_group_name_H-M   'P 1'
#
loop_
_entity.id
_entity.type
_entity.pdbx_description
1 polymer ?
#
loop_
_entity_poly.entity_id
_entity_poly.type
_entity_poly.pdbx_seq_one_letter_code
_entity_poly.pdbx_strand_id
1 'polypeptide(L)'
;MLAADLDLEQSTVNRQVNAAIGAGYLERFEVPGSVSRLVRPSARGREAYEHDGRIRASLIQTALDEMGPERSAGLIADLRAFNDAWDRAIAARAEG
;
A
#
# COMPACT_ATOMS: atom_id res chain seq x y z
N MET A 1 8.42 -6.40 7.63
CA MET A 1 7.30 -7.19 8.22
C MET A 1 6.08 -6.33 8.03
N LEU A 2 4.96 -6.84 7.47
CA LEU A 2 3.85 -6.00 6.97
C LEU A 2 3.38 -4.89 7.94
N ALA A 3 3.43 -5.11 9.25
CA ALA A 3 3.14 -4.09 10.26
C ALA A 3 4.19 -2.98 10.36
N ALA A 4 5.48 -3.33 10.33
CA ALA A 4 6.58 -2.37 10.28
C ALA A 4 6.62 -1.62 8.94
N ASP A 5 6.30 -2.32 7.83
CA ASP A 5 6.37 -1.74 6.49
C ASP A 5 5.20 -0.76 6.23
N LEU A 6 4.12 -0.84 7.01
CA LEU A 6 2.95 0.02 6.93
C LEU A 6 2.84 1.01 8.09
N ASP A 7 3.81 1.02 9.02
CA ASP A 7 3.75 1.76 10.30
C ASP A 7 2.42 1.56 11.06
N LEU A 8 1.92 0.32 11.06
CA LEU A 8 0.66 -0.05 11.71
C LEU A 8 0.90 -0.98 12.88
N GLU A 9 0.04 -0.87 13.90
CA GLU A 9 0.01 -1.86 14.97
C GLU A 9 -0.24 -3.27 14.42
N GLN A 10 0.50 -4.25 14.95
CA GLN A 10 0.37 -5.65 14.57
C GLN A 10 -1.05 -6.20 14.81
N SER A 11 -1.75 -5.69 15.82
CA SER A 11 -3.17 -6.00 16.10
C SER A 11 -4.08 -5.61 14.93
N THR A 12 -3.84 -4.44 14.34
CA THR A 12 -4.59 -3.90 13.19
C THR A 12 -4.26 -4.66 11.93
N VAL A 13 -2.98 -4.95 11.67
CA VAL A 13 -2.57 -5.78 10.54
C VAL A 13 -3.20 -7.17 10.61
N ASN A 14 -3.17 -7.82 11.76
CA ASN A 14 -3.77 -9.15 11.92
C ASN A 14 -5.29 -9.15 11.69
N ARG A 15 -6.00 -8.11 12.15
CA ARG A 15 -7.43 -7.96 11.87
C ARG A 15 -7.70 -7.82 10.37
N GLN A 16 -6.95 -6.98 9.67
CA GLN A 16 -7.12 -6.75 8.23
C GLN A 16 -6.76 -8.00 7.41
N VAL A 17 -5.67 -8.69 7.76
CA VAL A 17 -5.26 -9.94 7.09
C VAL A 17 -6.31 -11.02 7.29
N ASN A 18 -6.81 -11.22 8.51
CA ASN A 18 -7.84 -12.21 8.76
C ASN A 18 -9.17 -11.89 8.05
N ALA A 19 -9.57 -10.62 8.01
CA ALA A 19 -10.74 -10.18 7.25
C ALA A 19 -10.56 -10.45 5.74
N ALA A 20 -9.39 -10.13 5.18
CA ALA A 20 -9.09 -10.36 3.77
C ALA A 20 -9.02 -11.86 3.41
N ILE A 21 -8.56 -12.72 4.33
CA ILE A 21 -8.66 -14.18 4.19
C ILE A 21 -10.12 -14.63 4.22
N GLY A 22 -10.92 -14.14 5.18
CA GLY A 22 -12.34 -14.46 5.29
C GLY A 22 -13.16 -14.04 4.07
N ALA A 23 -12.76 -12.95 3.41
CA ALA A 23 -13.36 -12.46 2.16
C ALA A 23 -12.83 -13.18 0.90
N GLY A 24 -11.87 -14.09 1.03
CA GLY A 24 -11.30 -14.86 -0.08
C GLY A 24 -10.30 -14.08 -0.94
N TYR A 25 -9.79 -12.93 -0.48
CA TYR A 25 -8.79 -12.13 -1.20
C TYR A 25 -7.35 -12.57 -0.92
N LEU A 26 -7.10 -13.13 0.26
CA LEU A 26 -5.82 -13.69 0.64
C LEU A 26 -5.96 -15.18 0.94
N GLU A 27 -4.89 -15.94 0.71
CA GLU A 27 -4.78 -17.33 1.12
C GLU A 27 -3.46 -17.57 1.87
N ARG A 28 -3.51 -18.51 2.82
CA ARG A 28 -2.32 -18.95 3.56
C ARG A 28 -1.62 -20.04 2.77
N PHE A 29 -0.30 -19.97 2.69
CA PHE A 29 0.52 -21.02 2.09
C PHE A 29 1.70 -21.37 2.99
N GLU A 30 2.13 -22.62 2.91
CA GLU A 30 3.26 -23.14 3.66
C GLU A 30 4.52 -23.04 2.81
N VAL A 31 5.61 -22.59 3.42
CA VAL A 31 6.93 -22.57 2.81
C VAL A 31 7.80 -23.58 3.55
N PRO A 32 8.38 -24.58 2.86
CA PRO A 32 9.29 -25.53 3.50
C PRO A 32 10.39 -24.81 4.27
N GLY A 33 10.57 -25.13 5.54
CA GLY A 33 11.54 -24.47 6.43
C GLY A 33 11.06 -23.20 7.13
N SER A 34 9.84 -22.71 6.84
CA SER A 34 9.23 -21.61 7.58
C SER A 34 8.36 -22.14 8.73
N VAL A 35 8.58 -21.62 9.93
CA VAL A 35 7.74 -21.93 11.12
C VAL A 35 6.36 -21.24 11.03
N SER A 36 6.22 -20.21 10.19
CA SER A 36 4.99 -19.43 10.04
C SER A 36 4.34 -19.63 8.67
N ARG A 37 3.00 -19.68 8.65
CA ARG A 37 2.19 -19.65 7.42
C ARG A 37 2.25 -18.25 6.81
N LEU A 38 2.75 -18.16 5.59
CA LEU A 38 2.77 -16.92 4.83
C LEU A 38 1.43 -16.67 4.16
N VAL A 39 1.17 -15.42 3.78
CA VAL A 39 -0.05 -15.02 3.06
C VAL A 39 0.29 -14.53 1.66
N ARG A 40 -0.55 -14.88 0.68
CA ARG A 40 -0.45 -14.38 -0.69
C ARG A 40 -1.83 -13.99 -1.22
N PRO A 41 -1.92 -13.09 -2.21
CA PRO A 41 -3.18 -12.83 -2.91
C PRO A 41 -3.71 -14.10 -3.58
N SER A 42 -5.01 -14.35 -3.44
CA SER A 42 -5.71 -15.32 -4.28
C SER A 42 -5.89 -14.74 -5.70
N ALA A 43 -6.33 -15.57 -6.65
CA ALA A 43 -6.69 -15.08 -8.00
C ALA A 43 -7.77 -13.97 -7.92
N ARG A 44 -8.84 -14.21 -7.14
CA ARG A 44 -9.89 -13.23 -6.87
C ARG A 44 -9.35 -11.97 -6.19
N GLY A 45 -8.44 -12.11 -5.24
CA GLY A 45 -7.81 -10.97 -4.56
C GLY A 45 -7.00 -10.10 -5.51
N ARG A 46 -6.28 -10.73 -6.45
CA ARG A 46 -5.52 -10.02 -7.48
C ARG A 46 -6.44 -9.26 -8.43
N GLU A 47 -7.48 -9.92 -8.94
CA GLU A 47 -8.48 -9.28 -9.82
C GLU A 47 -9.17 -8.10 -9.13
N ALA A 48 -9.60 -8.27 -7.88
CA ALA A 48 -10.23 -7.20 -7.10
C ALA A 48 -9.26 -6.02 -6.88
N TYR A 49 -8.00 -6.31 -6.51
CA TYR A 49 -6.99 -5.27 -6.32
C TYR A 49 -6.73 -4.47 -7.59
N GLU A 50 -6.59 -5.13 -8.74
CA GLU A 50 -6.38 -4.49 -10.04
C GLU A 50 -7.61 -3.69 -10.49
N HIS A 51 -8.81 -4.21 -10.24
CA HIS A 51 -10.06 -3.51 -10.55
C HIS A 51 -10.19 -2.22 -9.73
N ASP A 52 -10.06 -2.30 -8.42
CA ASP A 52 -10.16 -1.13 -7.54
C ASP A 52 -9.02 -0.14 -7.78
N GLY A 53 -7.83 -0.64 -8.12
CA GLY A 53 -6.67 0.16 -8.52
C GLY A 53 -6.98 1.03 -9.74
N ARG A 54 -7.63 0.47 -10.77
CA ARG A 54 -8.07 1.23 -11.95
C ARG A 54 -9.10 2.30 -11.61
N ILE A 55 -10.07 1.99 -10.73
CA ILE A 55 -11.07 2.97 -10.29
C ILE A 55 -10.40 4.14 -9.56
N ARG A 56 -9.51 3.86 -8.59
CA ARG A 56 -8.77 4.89 -7.86
C ARG A 56 -7.90 5.73 -8.78
N ALA A 57 -7.16 5.10 -9.69
CA ALA A 57 -6.33 5.81 -10.66
C ALA A 57 -7.18 6.74 -11.55
N SER A 58 -8.34 6.27 -12.01
CA SER A 58 -9.27 7.09 -12.80
C SER A 58 -9.76 8.30 -12.02
N LEU A 59 -10.14 8.14 -10.75
CA LEU A 59 -10.62 9.25 -9.92
C LEU A 59 -9.53 10.29 -9.66
N ILE A 60 -8.31 9.84 -9.37
CA ILE A 60 -7.15 10.72 -9.19
C ILE A 60 -6.87 11.48 -10.50
N GLN A 61 -6.89 10.78 -11.63
CA GLN A 61 -6.67 11.42 -12.93
C GLN A 61 -7.73 12.49 -13.21
N THR A 62 -9.02 12.21 -12.97
CA THR A 62 -10.09 13.20 -13.14
C THR A 62 -9.86 14.44 -12.27
N ALA A 63 -9.45 14.27 -11.02
CA ALA A 63 -9.15 15.40 -10.14
C ALA A 63 -7.94 16.22 -10.63
N LEU A 64 -6.89 15.55 -11.14
CA LEU A 64 -5.74 16.23 -11.73
C LEU A 64 -6.09 16.95 -13.04
N ASP A 65 -6.99 16.39 -13.84
CA ASP A 65 -7.43 17.03 -15.09
C ASP A 65 -8.22 18.31 -14.79
N GLU A 66 -9.07 18.32 -13.76
CA GLU A 66 -9.82 19.50 -13.31
C GLU A 66 -8.90 20.65 -12.85
N MET A 67 -7.75 20.33 -12.26
CA MET A 67 -6.76 21.32 -11.82
C MET A 67 -5.99 21.97 -12.98
N GLY A 68 -5.97 21.34 -14.16
CA GLY A 68 -5.16 21.75 -15.31
C GLY A 68 -3.71 21.27 -15.23
N PRO A 69 -3.02 21.15 -16.39
CA PRO A 69 -1.76 20.45 -16.51
C PRO A 69 -0.61 21.07 -15.71
N GLU A 70 -0.52 22.41 -15.63
CA GLU A 70 0.56 23.09 -14.90
C GLU A 70 0.45 22.89 -13.39
N ARG A 71 -0.76 23.05 -12.83
CA ARG A 71 -1.00 22.88 -11.40
C ARG A 71 -0.84 21.43 -10.98
N SER A 72 -1.28 20.49 -11.81
CA SER A 72 -1.12 19.06 -11.58
C SER A 72 0.34 18.62 -11.62
N ALA A 73 1.12 19.11 -12.59
CA ALA A 73 2.56 18.86 -12.63
C ALA A 73 3.27 19.40 -11.38
N GLY A 74 2.92 20.62 -10.94
CA GLY A 74 3.43 21.21 -9.70
C GLY A 74 3.12 20.37 -8.47
N LEU A 75 1.85 19.98 -8.28
CA LEU A 75 1.44 19.13 -7.15
C LEU A 75 2.20 17.79 -7.12
N ILE A 76 2.37 17.14 -8.26
CA ILE A 76 3.10 15.87 -8.34
C ILE A 76 4.58 16.06 -7.95
N ALA A 77 5.20 17.15 -8.40
CA ALA A 77 6.57 17.49 -8.03
C ALA A 77 6.71 17.75 -6.53
N ASP A 78 5.78 18.51 -5.95
CA ASP A 78 5.77 18.84 -4.53
C ASP A 78 5.56 17.60 -3.65
N LEU A 79 4.62 16.71 -4.02
CA LEU A 79 4.40 15.45 -3.31
C LEU A 79 5.65 14.55 -3.35
N ARG A 80 6.37 14.50 -4.48
CA ARG A 80 7.64 13.78 -4.57
C ARG A 80 8.70 14.38 -3.67
N ALA A 81 8.89 15.71 -3.72
CA ALA A 81 9.86 16.40 -2.90
C ALA A 81 9.57 16.23 -1.40
N PHE A 82 8.29 16.23 -1.02
CA PHE A 82 7.84 15.95 0.33
C PHE A 82 8.19 14.52 0.76
N ASN A 83 7.88 13.50 -0.05
CA ASN A 83 8.23 12.11 0.26
C ASN A 83 9.74 11.95 0.45
N ASP A 84 10.55 12.52 -0.44
CA ASP A 84 12.01 12.45 -0.33
C ASP A 84 12.52 13.13 0.96
N ALA A 85 11.89 14.24 1.37
CA ALA A 85 12.23 14.92 2.62
C ALA A 85 11.82 14.12 3.86
N TRP A 86 10.65 13.47 3.80
CA TRP A 86 10.15 12.59 4.86
C TRP A 86 11.05 11.38 5.07
N ASP A 87 11.46 10.71 3.99
CA ASP A 87 12.35 9.56 4.04
C ASP A 87 13.71 9.92 4.66
N ARG A 88 14.27 11.08 4.29
CA ARG A 88 15.50 11.62 4.93
C ARG A 88 15.30 11.86 6.43
N ALA A 89 14.14 12.37 6.83
CA ALA A 89 13.85 12.63 8.24
C ALA A 89 13.71 11.33 9.05
N ILE A 90 13.08 10.29 8.48
CA ILE A 90 13.03 8.96 9.09
C ILE A 90 14.44 8.38 9.26
N ALA A 91 15.26 8.43 8.20
CA ALA A 91 16.62 7.90 8.24
C ALA A 91 17.47 8.61 9.32
N ALA A 92 17.43 9.93 9.37
CA ALA A 92 18.15 10.72 10.37
C ALA A 92 17.73 10.40 11.81
N ARG A 93 16.46 10.03 12.04
CA ARG A 93 15.95 9.62 13.35
C ARG A 93 16.36 8.20 13.75
N ALA A 94 16.62 7.31 12.80
CA ALA A 94 17.06 5.95 13.08
C ALA A 94 18.57 5.86 13.40
N GLU A 95 19.35 6.88 13.00
CA GLU A 95 20.80 6.95 13.17
C GLU A 95 21.26 7.66 14.47
N GLY A 96 20.35 8.32 15.20
CA GLY A 96 20.63 9.06 16.44
C GLY A 96 19.95 8.46 17.66
#